data_AF-A0A9E1RRF3-F1
#
_entry.id   AF-A0A9E1RRF3-F1
#
_cell.length_a   1.000
_cell.length_b   1.000
_cell.length_c   1.000
_cell.angle_alpha   90.00
_cell.angle_beta   90.00
_cell.angle_gamma   90.00
#
_symmetry.space_group_name_H-M   'P 1'
#
loop_
_entity.id
_entity.type
_entity.pdbx_description
1 polymer ?
#
loop_
_entity_poly.entity_id
_entity_poly.type
_entity_poly.pdbx_seq_one_letter_code
_entity_poly.pdbx_strand_id
1 'polypeptide(L)'
;MRPTIEEQLRGVSRLVDELAADPELSSSSVTLARDAGKQLKRLTSSAASRPPFLRWDNAVMTALLRDLAPMFPAELQSLITESSDGTQPVTDDEAQNEALRVLVTMAIGTLPDETVGNRARRTISDHLRERAAANPALHKDPKRPWAADPRAAESETPLTEKAPM
;
A
#
# COMPACT_ATOMS: atom_id res chain seq x y z
N MET A 1 -23.62 13.69 -13.75
CA MET A 1 -22.62 12.93 -12.97
C MET A 1 -21.33 12.85 -13.76
N ARG A 2 -20.16 13.03 -13.13
CA ARG A 2 -18.87 12.70 -13.76
C ARG A 2 -18.57 11.22 -13.54
N PRO A 3 -18.08 10.49 -14.54
CA PRO A 3 -17.74 9.07 -14.40
C PRO A 3 -16.57 8.89 -13.42
N THR A 4 -16.60 7.80 -12.67
CA THR A 4 -15.52 7.36 -11.79
C THR A 4 -14.31 6.87 -12.59
N ILE A 5 -13.13 6.82 -11.96
CA ILE A 5 -11.91 6.28 -12.59
C ILE A 5 -12.13 4.83 -13.04
N GLU A 6 -12.82 4.02 -12.25
CA GLU A 6 -13.12 2.63 -12.62
C GLU A 6 -14.02 2.56 -13.87
N GLU A 7 -15.05 3.40 -13.94
CA GLU A 7 -15.92 3.48 -15.11
C GLU A 7 -15.18 3.95 -16.37
N GLN A 8 -14.28 4.92 -16.23
CA GLN A 8 -13.42 5.40 -17.31
C GLN A 8 -12.47 4.29 -17.79
N LEU A 9 -11.78 3.59 -16.87
CA LEU A 9 -10.88 2.49 -17.20
C LEU A 9 -11.61 1.33 -17.89
N ARG A 10 -12.83 1.01 -17.44
CA ARG A 10 -13.69 0.02 -18.08
C ARG A 10 -14.09 0.44 -19.50
N GLY A 11 -14.39 1.72 -19.69
CA GLY A 11 -14.67 2.31 -21.01
C GLY A 11 -13.48 2.19 -21.97
N VAL A 12 -12.29 2.58 -21.52
CA VAL A 12 -11.05 2.47 -22.32
C VAL A 12 -10.71 1.01 -22.63
N SER A 13 -10.90 0.08 -21.68
CA SER A 13 -10.67 -1.34 -21.93
C SER A 13 -11.56 -1.89 -23.04
N ARG A 14 -12.82 -1.43 -23.15
CA ARG A 14 -13.72 -1.85 -24.24
C ARG A 14 -13.24 -1.34 -25.59
N LEU A 15 -12.84 -0.08 -25.68
CA LEU A 15 -12.32 0.51 -26.91
C LEU A 15 -11.06 -0.21 -27.41
N VAL A 16 -10.17 -0.61 -26.49
CA VAL A 16 -8.97 -1.38 -26.84
C VAL A 16 -9.31 -2.81 -27.29
N ASP A 17 -10.30 -3.46 -26.65
CA ASP A 17 -10.78 -4.78 -27.07
C ASP A 17 -11.45 -4.70 -28.47
N GLU A 18 -12.22 -3.64 -28.76
CA GLU A 18 -12.81 -3.36 -30.08
C GLU A 18 -11.73 -3.12 -31.13
N LEU A 19 -10.74 -2.28 -30.84
CA LEU A 19 -9.60 -2.04 -31.72
C LEU A 19 -8.87 -3.34 -32.03
N ALA A 20 -8.59 -4.19 -31.03
CA ALA A 20 -7.91 -5.45 -31.24
C ALA A 20 -8.70 -6.49 -32.07
N ALA A 21 -10.00 -6.27 -32.26
CA ALA A 21 -10.87 -7.11 -33.09
C ALA A 21 -11.01 -6.58 -34.53
N ASP A 22 -10.48 -5.39 -34.83
CA ASP A 22 -10.54 -4.77 -36.15
C ASP A 22 -9.70 -5.58 -37.17
N PRO A 23 -10.32 -6.13 -38.24
CA PRO A 23 -9.61 -6.92 -39.24
C PRO A 23 -8.67 -6.07 -40.12
N GLU A 24 -8.82 -4.75 -40.16
CA GLU A 24 -7.97 -3.86 -40.95
C GLU A 24 -6.61 -3.58 -40.28
N LEU A 25 -6.46 -3.94 -39.00
CA LEU A 25 -5.20 -3.75 -38.29
C LEU A 25 -4.13 -4.75 -38.71
N SER A 26 -2.91 -4.25 -38.78
CA SER A 26 -1.73 -5.12 -38.89
C SER A 26 -1.61 -6.06 -37.69
N SER A 27 -1.01 -7.23 -37.89
CA SER A 27 -0.74 -8.20 -36.82
C SER A 27 0.06 -7.63 -35.64
N SER A 28 0.99 -6.71 -35.93
CA SER A 28 1.76 -5.98 -34.91
C SER A 28 0.86 -5.06 -34.08
N SER A 29 -0.01 -4.30 -34.73
CA SER A 29 -0.98 -3.40 -34.08
C SER A 29 -1.97 -4.17 -33.21
N VAL A 30 -2.46 -5.33 -33.67
CA VAL A 30 -3.33 -6.22 -32.90
C VAL A 30 -2.62 -6.73 -31.64
N THR A 31 -1.33 -7.08 -31.75
CA THR A 31 -0.53 -7.55 -30.62
C THR A 31 -0.35 -6.45 -29.58
N LEU A 32 0.02 -5.24 -30.01
CA LEU A 32 0.13 -4.07 -29.13
C LEU A 32 -1.20 -3.73 -28.44
N ALA A 33 -2.31 -3.75 -29.17
CA ALA A 33 -3.64 -3.52 -28.61
C ALA A 33 -4.02 -4.56 -27.55
N ARG A 34 -3.74 -5.85 -27.80
CA ARG A 34 -3.95 -6.92 -26.81
C ARG A 34 -3.11 -6.73 -25.56
N ASP A 35 -1.84 -6.33 -25.70
CA ASP A 35 -0.97 -6.11 -24.56
C ASP A 35 -1.38 -4.87 -23.76
N ALA A 36 -1.78 -3.79 -24.42
CA ALA A 36 -2.40 -2.63 -23.77
C ALA A 36 -3.69 -3.02 -23.02
N GLY A 37 -4.54 -3.85 -23.63
CA GLY A 37 -5.75 -4.38 -22.99
C GLY A 37 -5.45 -5.22 -21.74
N LYS A 38 -4.41 -6.06 -21.78
CA LYS A 38 -3.95 -6.80 -20.59
C LYS A 38 -3.48 -5.85 -19.47
N GLN A 39 -2.74 -4.79 -19.82
CA GLN A 39 -2.28 -3.80 -18.84
C GLN A 39 -3.46 -3.04 -18.22
N LEU A 40 -4.45 -2.61 -19.02
CA LEU A 40 -5.66 -1.94 -18.53
C LEU A 40 -6.50 -2.83 -17.62
N LYS A 41 -6.65 -4.12 -17.94
CA LYS A 41 -7.35 -5.09 -17.09
C LYS A 41 -6.66 -5.27 -15.73
N ARG A 42 -5.32 -5.32 -15.72
CA ARG A 42 -4.53 -5.34 -14.47
C ARG A 42 -4.71 -4.05 -13.67
N LEU A 43 -4.64 -2.89 -14.33
CA LEU A 43 -4.83 -1.59 -13.68
C LEU A 43 -6.24 -1.43 -13.09
N THR A 44 -7.27 -1.87 -13.81
CA THR A 44 -8.67 -1.84 -13.33
C THR A 44 -8.84 -2.73 -12.10
N SER A 45 -8.22 -3.91 -12.11
CA SER A 45 -8.27 -4.86 -10.97
C SER A 45 -7.53 -4.32 -9.74
N SER A 46 -6.43 -3.59 -9.94
CA SER A 46 -5.68 -2.97 -8.84
C SER A 46 -6.30 -1.67 -8.34
N ALA A 47 -7.03 -0.93 -9.18
CA ALA A 47 -7.68 0.33 -8.81
C ALA A 47 -8.65 0.20 -7.62
N ALA A 48 -9.40 -0.91 -7.53
CA ALA A 48 -10.34 -1.14 -6.43
C ALA A 48 -9.64 -1.48 -5.10
N SER A 49 -8.45 -2.11 -5.16
CA SER A 49 -7.70 -2.56 -3.98
C SER A 49 -6.63 -1.56 -3.53
N ARG A 50 -6.30 -0.57 -4.35
CA ARG A 50 -5.29 0.45 -4.07
C ARG A 50 -5.69 1.41 -2.94
N PRO A 51 -6.92 1.95 -2.86
CA PRO A 51 -7.30 2.78 -1.71
C PRO A 51 -7.19 2.08 -0.35
N PRO A 52 -7.74 0.87 -0.13
CA PRO A 52 -7.57 0.21 1.17
C PRO A 52 -6.13 -0.21 1.45
N PHE A 53 -5.34 -0.57 0.44
CA PHE A 53 -3.90 -0.79 0.58
C PHE A 53 -3.18 0.46 1.08
N LEU A 54 -3.39 1.62 0.44
CA LEU A 54 -2.72 2.87 0.80
C LEU A 54 -3.10 3.34 2.20
N ARG A 55 -4.37 3.21 2.60
CA ARG A 55 -4.82 3.57 3.95
C ARG A 55 -4.17 2.71 5.02
N TRP A 56 -4.09 1.40 4.79
CA TRP A 56 -3.41 0.49 5.68
C TRP A 56 -1.92 0.82 5.78
N ASP A 57 -1.26 1.01 4.63
CA ASP A 57 0.17 1.32 4.56
C ASP A 57 0.48 2.64 5.27
N ASN A 58 -0.30 3.70 5.00
CA ASN A 58 -0.17 4.99 5.67
C ASN A 58 -0.33 4.85 7.19
N ALA A 59 -1.34 4.12 7.66
CA ALA A 59 -1.56 3.91 9.09
C ALA A 59 -0.39 3.18 9.76
N VAL A 60 0.13 2.10 9.15
CA VAL A 60 1.25 1.33 9.70
C VAL A 60 2.54 2.15 9.66
N MET A 61 2.84 2.83 8.56
CA MET A 61 4.03 3.68 8.45
C MET A 61 4.01 4.85 9.43
N THR A 62 2.86 5.50 9.62
CA THR A 62 2.68 6.55 10.63
C THR A 62 2.93 6.02 12.03
N ALA A 63 2.36 4.88 12.40
CA ALA A 63 2.58 4.27 13.71
C ALA A 63 4.05 3.93 13.92
N LEU A 64 4.69 3.29 12.93
CA LEU A 64 6.10 2.91 12.99
C LEU A 64 7.01 4.13 13.13
N LEU A 65 6.77 5.21 12.39
CA LEU A 65 7.55 6.44 12.48
C LEU A 65 7.38 7.11 13.84
N ARG A 66 6.16 7.13 14.39
CA ARG A 66 5.87 7.67 15.72
C ARG A 66 6.59 6.91 16.82
N ASP A 67 6.57 5.58 16.77
CA ASP A 67 7.24 4.72 17.75
C ASP A 67 8.76 4.91 17.73
N LEU A 68 9.33 5.13 16.54
CA LEU A 68 10.75 5.38 16.37
C LEU A 68 11.16 6.85 16.61
N ALA A 69 10.20 7.78 16.66
CA ALA A 69 10.47 9.22 16.77
C ALA A 69 11.48 9.59 17.87
N PRO A 70 11.40 9.04 19.10
CA PRO A 70 12.34 9.40 20.17
C PRO A 70 13.82 9.08 19.87
N MET A 71 14.09 8.26 18.85
CA MET A 71 15.45 7.90 18.42
C MET A 71 16.07 8.90 17.44
N PHE A 72 15.30 9.85 16.91
CA PHE A 72 15.74 10.77 15.86
C PHE A 72 16.07 12.17 16.38
N PRO A 73 16.83 12.98 15.61
CA PRO A 73 17.00 14.40 15.89
C PRO A 73 15.66 15.16 15.94
N ALA A 74 15.62 16.29 16.66
CA ALA A 74 14.41 17.07 16.91
C ALA A 74 13.73 17.55 15.61
N GLU A 75 14.53 17.84 14.58
CA GLU A 75 14.06 18.25 13.26
C GLU A 75 13.23 17.13 12.61
N LEU A 76 13.72 15.89 12.66
CA LEU A 76 13.01 14.74 12.09
C LEU A 76 11.79 14.33 12.94
N GLN A 77 11.87 14.48 14.27
CA GLN A 77 10.72 14.30 15.15
C GLN A 77 9.57 15.27 14.81
N SER A 78 9.91 16.53 14.53
CA SER A 78 8.93 17.56 14.15
C SER A 78 8.25 17.21 12.83
N LEU A 79 9.02 16.80 11.82
CA LEU A 79 8.48 16.36 10.52
C LEU A 79 7.57 15.13 10.64
N ILE A 80 7.94 14.15 11.48
CA ILE A 80 7.10 12.97 11.75
C ILE A 80 5.78 13.40 12.40
N THR A 81 5.83 14.32 13.36
CA THR A 81 4.65 14.82 14.07
C THR A 81 3.72 15.57 13.13
N GLU A 82 4.25 16.51 12.34
CA GLU A 82 3.49 17.28 11.35
C GLU A 82 2.79 16.39 10.31
N SER A 83 3.48 15.34 9.85
CA SER A 83 2.91 14.37 8.90
C SER A 83 1.87 13.44 9.54
N SER A 84 1.96 13.19 10.85
CA SER A 84 1.09 12.26 11.58
C SER A 84 -0.19 12.92 12.08
N ASP A 85 -0.12 14.20 12.44
CA ASP A 85 -1.23 14.95 13.04
C ASP A 85 -2.16 15.55 11.97
N GLY A 86 -1.87 15.33 10.69
CA GLY A 86 -2.67 15.85 9.58
C GLY A 86 -2.62 17.38 9.46
N THR A 87 -1.63 18.01 10.10
CA THR A 87 -1.45 19.47 10.11
C THR A 87 -1.15 20.01 8.71
N GLN A 88 -0.57 19.18 7.84
CA GLN A 88 -0.62 19.39 6.40
C GLN A 88 -1.84 18.67 5.81
N PRO A 89 -2.70 19.37 5.06
CA PRO A 89 -3.83 18.74 4.39
C PRO A 89 -3.28 17.90 3.23
N VAL A 90 -3.00 16.63 3.50
CA VAL A 90 -2.70 15.69 2.43
C VAL A 90 -4.04 15.27 1.84
N THR A 91 -4.32 15.75 0.63
CA THR A 91 -5.66 15.70 0.01
C THR A 91 -6.03 14.31 -0.52
N ASP A 92 -5.10 13.37 -0.57
CA ASP A 92 -5.34 11.98 -0.96
C ASP A 92 -4.32 10.99 -0.35
N ASP A 93 -4.71 9.71 -0.28
CA ASP A 93 -3.93 8.62 0.33
C ASP A 93 -2.57 8.38 -0.39
N GLU A 94 -2.43 8.77 -1.66
CA GLU A 94 -1.20 8.57 -2.45
C GLU A 94 -0.13 9.59 -2.11
N ALA A 95 -0.50 10.86 -2.02
CA ALA A 95 0.40 11.92 -1.60
C ALA A 95 0.91 11.68 -0.17
N GLN A 96 0.05 11.16 0.71
CA GLN A 96 0.46 10.84 2.09
C GLN A 96 1.44 9.67 2.09
N ASN A 97 1.19 8.66 1.26
CA ASN A 97 2.10 7.52 1.13
C ASN A 97 3.48 7.97 0.68
N GLU A 98 3.56 8.84 -0.33
CA GLU A 98 4.85 9.32 -0.82
C GLU A 98 5.59 10.17 0.22
N ALA A 99 4.89 11.05 0.94
CA ALA A 99 5.47 11.81 2.04
C ALA A 99 6.04 10.90 3.14
N LEU A 100 5.28 9.89 3.58
CA LEU A 100 5.73 8.92 4.57
C LEU A 100 6.94 8.11 4.08
N ARG A 101 7.03 7.80 2.79
CA ARG A 101 8.18 7.09 2.21
C ARG A 101 9.46 7.92 2.22
N VAL A 102 9.34 9.22 1.97
CA VAL A 102 10.47 10.15 2.13
C VAL A 102 10.92 10.17 3.59
N LEU A 103 9.99 10.26 4.55
CA LEU A 103 10.30 10.23 5.98
C LEU A 103 10.98 8.94 6.41
N VAL A 104 10.48 7.77 5.98
CA VAL A 104 11.13 6.47 6.27
C VAL A 104 12.54 6.42 5.70
N THR A 105 12.78 6.96 4.50
CA THR A 105 14.12 7.01 3.90
C THR A 105 15.08 7.84 4.75
N MET A 106 14.63 9.01 5.22
CA MET A 106 15.41 9.87 6.13
C MET A 106 15.64 9.19 7.49
N ALA A 107 14.63 8.53 8.04
CA ALA A 107 14.72 7.76 9.27
C ALA A 107 15.78 6.65 9.18
N ILE A 108 15.78 5.84 8.12
CA ILE A 108 16.78 4.79 7.93
C ILE A 108 18.21 5.36 7.93
N GLY A 109 18.41 6.49 7.26
CA GLY A 109 19.72 7.16 7.15
C GLY A 109 20.20 7.82 8.45
N THR A 110 19.32 8.02 9.43
CA THR A 110 19.63 8.68 10.71
C THR A 110 19.69 7.72 11.90
N LEU A 111 19.27 6.46 11.72
CA LEU A 111 19.36 5.43 12.76
C LEU A 111 20.83 5.15 13.13
N PRO A 112 21.15 4.96 14.43
CA PRO A 112 22.49 4.60 14.88
C PRO A 112 22.87 3.18 14.44
N ASP A 113 24.17 2.90 14.29
CA ASP A 113 24.67 1.57 13.90
C ASP A 113 24.73 0.53 15.03
N GLU A 114 24.22 0.90 16.20
CA GLU A 114 24.17 0.06 17.38
C GLU A 114 22.95 -0.89 17.38
N THR A 115 22.90 -1.77 18.37
CA THR A 115 21.84 -2.79 18.52
C THR A 115 20.42 -2.21 18.44
N VAL A 116 20.20 -1.02 19.00
CA VAL A 116 18.89 -0.36 18.98
C VAL A 116 18.51 0.09 17.57
N GLY A 117 19.41 0.76 16.85
CA GLY A 117 19.16 1.18 15.47
C GLY A 117 19.08 0.00 14.49
N ASN A 118 19.86 -1.06 14.71
CA ASN A 118 19.74 -2.30 13.94
C ASN A 118 18.38 -2.99 14.14
N ARG A 119 17.81 -2.96 15.35
CA ARG A 119 16.43 -3.42 15.58
C ARG A 119 15.42 -2.56 14.84
N ALA A 120 15.53 -1.23 14.91
CA ALA A 120 14.65 -0.32 14.19
C ALA A 120 14.70 -0.55 12.66
N ARG A 121 15.91 -0.74 12.08
CA ARG A 121 16.06 -1.08 10.66
C ARG A 121 15.39 -2.40 10.29
N ARG A 122 15.45 -3.41 11.16
CA ARG A 122 14.74 -4.68 10.95
C ARG A 122 13.22 -4.47 10.96
N THR A 123 12.69 -3.76 11.94
CA THR A 123 11.25 -3.43 12.02
C THR A 123 10.77 -2.71 10.75
N ILE A 124 11.51 -1.71 10.28
CA ILE A 124 11.22 -1.02 9.01
C ILE A 124 11.28 -2.00 7.84
N SER A 125 12.32 -2.83 7.77
CA SER A 125 12.50 -3.80 6.68
C SER A 125 11.38 -4.84 6.63
N ASP A 126 10.91 -5.30 7.78
CA ASP A 126 9.83 -6.28 7.88
C ASP A 126 8.52 -5.71 7.35
N HIS A 127 8.18 -4.48 7.73
CA HIS A 127 7.03 -3.80 7.17
C HIS A 127 7.16 -3.56 5.66
N LEU A 128 8.32 -3.15 5.16
CA LEU A 128 8.55 -2.96 3.71
C LEU A 128 8.37 -4.27 2.91
N ARG A 129 8.75 -5.42 3.47
CA ARG A 129 8.50 -6.74 2.86
C ARG A 129 7.02 -7.07 2.84
N GLU A 130 6.30 -6.81 3.93
CA GLU A 130 4.86 -7.02 4.01
C GLU A 130 4.11 -6.14 3.00
N ARG A 131 4.46 -4.86 2.95
CA ARG A 131 3.95 -3.90 1.96
C ARG A 131 4.16 -4.40 0.53
N ALA A 132 5.37 -4.89 0.21
CA ALA A 132 5.65 -5.41 -1.13
C ALA A 132 4.72 -6.57 -1.49
N ALA A 133 4.53 -7.53 -0.57
CA ALA A 133 3.63 -8.66 -0.77
C ALA A 133 2.14 -8.27 -0.85
N ALA A 134 1.77 -7.15 -0.23
CA ALA A 134 0.41 -6.63 -0.20
C ALA A 134 0.10 -5.64 -1.34
N ASN A 135 1.09 -5.24 -2.14
CA ASN A 135 0.93 -4.22 -3.17
C ASN A 135 0.12 -4.74 -4.38
N PRO A 136 -1.08 -4.21 -4.64
CA PRO A 136 -1.93 -4.65 -5.75
C PRO A 136 -1.38 -4.29 -7.14
N ALA A 137 -0.37 -3.40 -7.23
CA ALA A 137 0.31 -3.11 -8.48
C ALA A 137 1.37 -4.18 -8.84
N LEU A 138 1.87 -4.92 -7.86
CA LEU A 138 2.92 -5.94 -8.05
C LEU A 138 2.35 -7.35 -8.20
N HIS A 139 1.15 -7.59 -7.66
CA HIS A 139 0.57 -8.93 -7.57
C HIS A 139 -0.86 -8.96 -8.11
N LYS A 140 -1.20 -10.05 -8.82
CA LYS A 140 -2.58 -10.32 -9.26
C LYS A 140 -3.49 -10.62 -8.06
N ASP A 141 -2.96 -11.38 -7.10
CA ASP A 141 -3.62 -11.79 -5.87
C ASP A 141 -2.77 -11.35 -4.66
N PRO A 142 -2.73 -10.04 -4.34
CA PRO A 142 -1.92 -9.52 -3.25
C PRO A 142 -2.42 -10.04 -1.90
N LYS A 143 -1.51 -10.14 -0.92
CA LYS A 143 -1.94 -10.30 0.49
C LYS A 143 -2.77 -9.08 0.89
N ARG A 144 -3.82 -9.31 1.68
CA ARG A 144 -4.74 -8.25 2.13
C ARG A 144 -4.76 -8.19 3.65
N PRO A 145 -3.71 -7.69 4.31
CA PRO A 145 -3.66 -7.54 5.76
C PRO A 145 -4.81 -6.66 6.29
N TRP A 146 -5.27 -5.69 5.50
CA TRP A 146 -6.45 -4.87 5.79
C TRP A 146 -7.80 -5.59 5.66
N ALA A 147 -7.80 -6.82 5.13
CA ALA A 147 -9.00 -7.64 4.96
C ALA A 147 -9.10 -8.76 6.02
N ALA A 148 -8.22 -8.76 7.04
CA ALA A 148 -8.34 -9.68 8.16
C ALA A 148 -9.73 -9.53 8.80
N ASP A 149 -10.47 -10.64 8.88
CA ASP A 149 -11.81 -10.70 9.44
C ASP A 149 -11.73 -10.33 10.94
N PRO A 150 -12.45 -9.29 11.42
CA PRO A 150 -12.48 -8.95 12.84
C PRO A 150 -12.90 -10.13 13.74
N ARG A 151 -13.54 -11.17 13.18
CA ARG A 151 -13.91 -12.40 13.90
C ARG A 151 -12.75 -13.37 14.17
N ALA A 152 -11.63 -13.29 13.44
CA ALA A 152 -10.48 -14.17 13.69
C ALA A 152 -9.76 -13.82 15.01
N ALA A 153 -9.88 -12.58 15.47
CA ALA A 153 -9.29 -12.10 16.73
C ALA A 153 -10.05 -12.58 17.99
N GLU A 154 -11.30 -13.05 17.86
CA GLU A 154 -12.10 -13.52 19.00
C GLU A 154 -11.86 -15.01 19.34
N SER A 155 -11.17 -15.76 18.47
CA SER A 155 -10.93 -17.19 18.63
C SER A 155 -9.75 -17.58 19.54
N GLU A 156 -8.98 -16.62 20.04
CA GLU A 156 -7.85 -16.86 20.96
C GLU A 156 -8.15 -16.32 22.37
N THR A 157 -9.27 -16.75 22.97
CA THR A 157 -9.39 -16.73 24.44
C THR A 157 -8.81 -18.03 24.99
N PRO A 158 -7.83 -18.01 25.92
CA PRO A 158 -7.30 -19.23 26.50
C PRO A 158 -8.39 -19.90 27.33
N LEU A 159 -8.61 -21.20 27.09
CA LEU A 159 -9.38 -22.08 27.96
C LEU A 159 -8.84 -21.95 29.38
N THR A 160 -9.64 -21.37 30.27
CA THR A 160 -9.37 -21.34 31.71
C THR A 160 -9.36 -22.78 32.22
N GLU A 161 -8.22 -23.20 32.76
CA GLU A 161 -8.07 -24.45 33.50
C GLU A 161 -9.14 -24.55 34.59
N LYS A 162 -10.02 -25.56 34.49
CA LYS A 162 -10.75 -26.05 35.65
C LYS A 162 -9.79 -26.90 36.48
N ALA A 163 -9.36 -26.36 37.62
CA ALA A 163 -8.76 -27.15 38.68
C ALA A 163 -9.79 -28.14 39.27
N PRO A 164 -9.47 -29.44 39.44
CA PRO A 164 -10.29 -30.31 40.27
C PRO A 164 -9.84 -30.21 41.74
N MET A 165 -10.84 -30.21 42.64
CA MET A 165 -10.66 -30.52 44.06
C MET A 165 -10.26 -31.98 44.27
#